data_AF-A0A154VDV2-F1
#
_entry.id   AF-A0A154VDV2-F1
#
_cell.length_a   1.000
_cell.length_b   1.000
_cell.length_c   1.000
_cell.angle_alpha   90.00
_cell.angle_beta   90.00
_cell.angle_gamma   90.00
#
_symmetry.space_group_name_H-M   'P 1'
#
loop_
_entity.id
_entity.type
_entity.pdbx_description
1 polymer ?
#
loop_
_entity_poly.entity_id
_entity_poly.type
_entity_poly.pdbx_seq_one_letter_code
_entity_poly.pdbx_strand_id
1 'polypeptide(L)'
;MSVTESMTRLQAQREALVEAALEHVPFDGWTKQALHAGAEDLDLAPGEVDRLLPNGIRQAIVTYVEMTDRKMIAALDEKGLENLKIRDRIATAVKTRLELVEGQKDTVRAALAFMTLPQNAALGLKLTHGTVDAMWVAAGDTSTDHNWYTKRMLLAGVYGSTLAYWLDDTSEGHADSWAFLDRRIGNVMQIPKITAKIGKAGKFAAAPFKMGAKIARCMPTPGRMRRQFGG
;
A
#
# COMPACT_ATOMS: atom_id res chain seq x y z
N MET A 1 -23.67 22.17 -9.31
CA MET A 1 -22.58 21.39 -8.73
C MET A 1 -23.00 19.92 -8.76
N SER A 2 -22.28 19.10 -9.52
CA SER A 2 -22.52 17.65 -9.59
C SER A 2 -22.11 16.97 -8.27
N VAL A 3 -22.72 15.84 -7.93
CA VAL A 3 -22.32 15.01 -6.78
C VAL A 3 -20.83 14.66 -6.86
N THR A 4 -20.32 14.38 -8.06
CA THR A 4 -18.90 14.07 -8.28
C THR A 4 -18.00 15.25 -7.94
N GLU A 5 -18.35 16.47 -8.37
CA GLU A 5 -17.57 17.68 -8.07
C GLU A 5 -17.51 17.95 -6.56
N SER A 6 -18.64 17.78 -5.87
CA SER A 6 -18.71 17.93 -4.42
C SER A 6 -17.82 16.91 -3.70
N MET A 7 -17.83 15.64 -4.15
CA MET A 7 -17.00 14.58 -3.58
C MET A 7 -15.50 14.86 -3.80
N THR A 8 -15.11 15.27 -5.01
CA THR A 8 -13.72 15.62 -5.33
C THR A 8 -13.25 16.81 -4.49
N ARG A 9 -14.08 17.85 -4.32
CA ARG A 9 -13.74 18.99 -3.47
C ARG A 9 -13.56 18.59 -2.01
N LEU A 10 -14.44 17.76 -1.46
CA LEU A 10 -14.32 17.27 -0.09
C LEU A 10 -13.05 16.45 0.10
N GLN A 11 -12.71 15.60 -0.88
CA GLN A 11 -11.48 14.83 -0.87
C GLN A 11 -10.24 15.76 -0.88
N ALA A 12 -10.21 16.77 -1.76
CA ALA A 12 -9.11 17.73 -1.80
C ALA A 12 -8.93 18.50 -0.48
N GLN A 13 -10.02 18.92 0.16
CA GLN A 13 -9.96 19.56 1.48
C GLN A 13 -9.41 18.62 2.56
N ARG A 14 -9.81 17.34 2.52
CA ARG A 14 -9.30 16.32 3.45
C ARG A 14 -7.81 16.08 3.24
N GLU A 15 -7.37 16.00 2.00
CA GLU A 15 -5.95 15.82 1.67
C GLU A 15 -5.13 17.02 2.12
N ALA A 16 -5.60 18.24 1.88
CA ALA A 16 -4.94 19.46 2.34
C ALA A 16 -4.79 19.48 3.87
N LEU A 17 -5.86 19.16 4.61
CA LEU A 17 -5.79 19.06 6.08
C LEU A 17 -4.78 18.02 6.54
N VAL A 18 -4.77 16.84 5.92
CA VAL A 18 -3.84 15.77 6.30
C VAL A 18 -2.40 16.14 5.95
N GLU A 19 -2.17 16.81 4.82
CA GLU A 19 -0.85 17.28 4.38
C GLU A 19 -0.30 18.36 5.33
N ALA A 20 -1.11 19.33 5.74
CA ALA A 20 -0.73 20.32 6.75
C ALA A 20 -0.40 19.66 8.11
N ALA A 21 -1.20 18.68 8.53
CA ALA A 21 -0.94 17.94 9.77
C ALA A 21 0.40 17.17 9.76
N LEU A 22 0.98 16.87 8.59
CA LEU A 22 2.25 16.12 8.51
C LEU A 22 3.43 16.86 9.13
N GLU A 23 3.38 18.19 9.26
CA GLU A 23 4.42 18.97 9.94
C GLU A 23 4.43 18.73 11.46
N HIS A 24 3.27 18.39 12.02
CA HIS A 24 3.07 18.18 13.47
C HIS A 24 3.20 16.72 13.90
N VAL A 25 2.89 15.78 13.00
CA VAL A 25 2.92 14.33 13.27
C VAL A 25 4.28 13.82 13.78
N PRO A 26 5.46 14.28 13.33
CA PRO A 26 6.73 13.81 13.88
C PRO A 26 6.87 14.03 15.39
N PHE A 27 6.23 15.06 15.93
CA PHE A 27 6.29 15.42 17.36
C PHE A 27 5.12 14.82 18.14
N ASP A 28 3.90 15.03 17.64
CA ASP A 28 2.67 14.68 18.35
C ASP A 28 2.14 13.27 17.99
N GLY A 29 2.73 12.63 16.98
CA GLY A 29 2.20 11.40 16.37
C GLY A 29 0.88 11.63 15.63
N TRP A 30 0.26 10.55 15.19
CA TRP A 30 -1.09 10.59 14.61
C TRP A 30 -2.14 10.79 15.72
N THR A 31 -2.35 12.03 16.13
CA THR A 31 -3.27 12.41 17.21
C THR A 31 -4.28 13.47 16.76
N LYS A 32 -5.35 13.68 17.55
CA LYS A 32 -6.28 14.79 17.30
C LYS A 32 -5.57 16.15 17.37
N GLN A 33 -4.59 16.29 18.28
CA GLN A 33 -3.80 17.51 18.42
C GLN A 33 -3.07 17.86 17.12
N ALA A 34 -2.34 16.91 16.52
CA ALA A 34 -1.67 17.12 15.23
C ALA A 34 -2.65 17.52 14.11
N LEU A 35 -3.85 16.93 14.11
CA LEU A 35 -4.90 17.26 13.13
C LEU A 35 -5.50 18.66 13.36
N HIS A 36 -5.65 19.08 14.62
CA HIS A 36 -6.09 20.44 14.93
C HIS A 36 -5.01 21.48 14.60
N ALA A 37 -3.73 21.19 14.87
CA ALA A 37 -2.63 22.05 14.48
C ALA A 37 -2.55 22.24 12.96
N GLY A 38 -2.67 21.16 12.18
CA GLY A 38 -2.77 21.27 10.72
C GLY A 38 -4.03 21.99 10.22
N ALA A 39 -5.11 22.01 11.01
CA ALA A 39 -6.29 22.81 10.70
C ALA A 39 -6.06 24.30 10.98
N GLU A 40 -5.34 24.62 12.06
CA GLU A 40 -4.93 25.99 12.39
C GLU A 40 -4.02 26.58 11.31
N ASP A 41 -3.07 25.80 10.78
CA ASP A 41 -2.19 26.23 9.67
C ASP A 41 -2.96 26.59 8.39
N LEU A 42 -4.17 26.04 8.23
CA LEU A 42 -5.06 26.27 7.09
C LEU A 42 -6.17 27.28 7.39
N ASP A 43 -6.12 27.97 8.54
CA ASP A 43 -7.17 28.87 9.03
C ASP A 43 -8.57 28.21 9.09
N LEU A 44 -8.63 26.90 9.34
CA LEU A 44 -9.88 26.16 9.45
C LEU A 44 -10.44 26.22 10.87
N ALA A 45 -11.77 26.34 10.97
CA ALA A 45 -12.45 26.27 12.26
C ALA A 45 -12.28 24.86 12.89
N PRO A 46 -12.21 24.72 14.24
CA PRO A 46 -11.98 23.43 14.88
C PRO A 46 -12.97 22.32 14.50
N GLY A 47 -14.23 22.67 14.23
CA GLY A 47 -15.26 21.73 13.79
C GLY A 47 -15.03 21.14 12.39
N GLU A 48 -14.16 21.76 11.58
CA GLU A 48 -13.82 21.27 10.25
C GLU A 48 -13.02 19.96 10.29
N VAL A 49 -12.23 19.73 11.35
CA VAL A 49 -11.48 18.48 11.53
C VAL A 49 -12.44 17.28 11.57
N ASP A 50 -13.45 17.33 12.44
CA ASP A 50 -14.44 16.25 12.56
C ASP A 50 -15.32 16.14 11.30
N ARG A 51 -15.62 17.27 10.63
CA ARG A 51 -16.35 17.29 9.35
C ARG A 51 -15.58 16.60 8.22
N LEU A 52 -14.30 16.89 8.09
CA LEU A 52 -13.43 16.36 7.05
C LEU A 52 -12.99 14.92 7.35
N LEU A 53 -12.80 14.59 8.63
CA LEU A 53 -12.30 13.31 9.13
C LEU A 53 -13.30 12.66 10.10
N PRO A 54 -14.47 12.19 9.63
CA PRO A 54 -15.51 11.63 10.50
C PRO A 54 -15.08 10.36 11.24
N ASN A 55 -14.07 9.63 10.75
CA ASN A 55 -13.45 8.51 11.48
C ASN A 55 -12.14 8.91 12.20
N GLY A 56 -11.94 10.21 12.43
CA GLY A 56 -10.78 10.80 13.08
C GLY A 56 -9.45 10.35 12.48
N ILE A 57 -8.51 9.99 13.37
CA ILE A 57 -7.15 9.55 13.04
C ILE A 57 -7.13 8.41 12.01
N ARG A 58 -8.09 7.47 12.10
CA ARG A 58 -8.19 6.37 11.13
C ARG A 58 -8.44 6.91 9.72
N GLN A 59 -9.30 7.91 9.56
CA GLN A 59 -9.54 8.54 8.26
C GLN A 59 -8.29 9.32 7.79
N ALA A 60 -7.58 9.97 8.71
CA ALA A 60 -6.37 10.72 8.37
C ALA A 60 -5.28 9.79 7.80
N ILE A 61 -4.99 8.67 8.48
CA ILE A 61 -4.01 7.68 8.02
C ILE A 61 -4.44 7.05 6.68
N VAL A 62 -5.72 6.73 6.51
CA VAL A 62 -6.24 6.23 5.23
C VAL A 62 -5.98 7.25 4.12
N THR A 63 -6.29 8.53 4.38
CA THR A 63 -6.09 9.61 3.40
C THR A 63 -4.62 9.78 3.07
N TYR A 64 -3.73 9.73 4.06
CA TYR A 64 -2.28 9.79 3.88
C TYR A 64 -1.75 8.65 3.02
N VAL A 65 -2.17 7.40 3.28
CA VAL A 65 -1.74 6.26 2.47
C VAL A 65 -2.28 6.36 1.05
N GLU A 66 -3.57 6.65 0.88
CA GLU A 66 -4.21 6.74 -0.44
C GLU A 66 -3.68 7.90 -1.28
N MET A 67 -3.38 9.07 -0.69
CA MET A 67 -2.75 10.18 -1.41
C MET A 67 -1.34 9.80 -1.87
N THR A 68 -0.59 9.08 -1.04
CA THR A 68 0.77 8.67 -1.39
C THR A 68 0.76 7.58 -2.46
N ASP A 69 -0.22 6.67 -2.42
CA ASP A 69 -0.41 5.66 -3.45
C ASP A 69 -0.79 6.31 -4.80
N ARG A 70 -1.60 7.38 -4.79
CA ARG A 70 -1.87 8.19 -5.99
C ARG A 70 -0.61 8.88 -6.52
N LYS A 71 0.18 9.52 -5.63
CA LYS A 71 1.48 10.13 -5.99
C LYS A 71 2.43 9.08 -6.58
N MET A 72 2.45 7.86 -6.04
CA MET A 72 3.22 6.73 -6.57
C MET A 72 2.78 6.35 -7.98
N ILE A 73 1.48 6.20 -8.23
CA ILE A 73 0.97 5.85 -9.56
C ILE A 73 1.37 6.92 -10.58
N ALA A 74 1.14 8.20 -10.27
CA ALA A 74 1.52 9.31 -11.14
C ALA A 74 3.03 9.30 -11.47
N ALA A 75 3.88 9.10 -10.47
CA ALA A 75 5.33 9.02 -10.66
C ALA A 75 5.76 7.77 -11.47
N LEU A 76 5.01 6.66 -11.39
CA LEU A 76 5.31 5.46 -12.18
C LEU A 76 4.87 5.62 -13.64
N ASP A 77 3.75 6.29 -13.89
CA ASP A 77 3.27 6.61 -15.24
C ASP A 77 4.29 7.49 -15.97
N GLU A 78 4.84 8.51 -15.29
CA GLU A 78 5.91 9.36 -15.85
C GLU A 78 7.20 8.60 -16.17
N LYS A 79 7.52 7.54 -15.40
CA LYS A 79 8.74 6.74 -15.60
C LYS A 79 8.65 5.78 -16.80
N GLY A 80 7.45 5.43 -17.28
CA GLY A 80 7.26 4.49 -18.39
C GLY A 80 7.80 3.09 -18.11
N LEU A 81 6.96 2.22 -17.54
CA LEU A 81 7.39 0.89 -17.09
C LEU A 81 7.36 -0.20 -18.19
N GLU A 82 6.87 0.10 -19.39
CA GLU A 82 6.50 -0.92 -20.38
C GLU A 82 7.69 -1.72 -20.91
N ASN A 83 8.87 -1.11 -20.97
CA ASN A 83 10.08 -1.77 -21.48
C ASN A 83 10.82 -2.59 -20.41
N LEU A 84 10.43 -2.47 -19.15
CA LEU A 84 11.06 -3.17 -18.04
C LEU A 84 10.49 -4.59 -17.88
N LYS A 85 11.32 -5.52 -17.39
CA LYS A 85 10.83 -6.84 -16.98
C LYS A 85 9.97 -6.68 -15.73
N ILE A 86 9.01 -7.58 -15.53
CA ILE A 86 8.07 -7.51 -14.40
C ILE A 86 8.76 -7.38 -13.03
N ARG A 87 9.92 -8.03 -12.86
CA ARG A 87 10.76 -7.91 -11.66
C ARG A 87 11.18 -6.46 -11.41
N ASP A 88 11.67 -5.82 -12.46
CA ASP A 88 12.22 -4.47 -12.39
C ASP A 88 11.08 -3.46 -12.23
N ARG A 89 9.92 -3.68 -12.88
CA ARG A 89 8.71 -2.87 -12.66
C ARG A 89 8.29 -2.86 -11.18
N ILE A 90 8.25 -4.04 -10.55
CA ILE A 90 7.86 -4.15 -9.14
C ILE A 90 8.91 -3.54 -8.21
N ALA A 91 10.21 -3.72 -8.51
CA ALA A 91 11.27 -3.06 -7.77
C ALA A 91 11.16 -1.53 -7.86
N THR A 92 10.94 -0.99 -9.06
CA THR A 92 10.74 0.45 -9.28
C THR A 92 9.49 0.97 -8.56
N ALA A 93 8.39 0.21 -8.57
CA ALA A 93 7.17 0.60 -7.85
C ALA A 93 7.38 0.69 -6.33
N VAL A 94 8.05 -0.31 -5.73
CA VAL A 94 8.37 -0.30 -4.30
C VAL A 94 9.33 0.84 -3.95
N LYS A 95 10.40 1.05 -4.74
CA LYS A 95 11.35 2.16 -4.52
C LYS A 95 10.66 3.51 -4.59
N THR A 96 9.91 3.76 -5.66
CA THR A 96 9.17 5.01 -5.86
C THR A 96 8.24 5.30 -4.68
N ARG A 97 7.55 4.27 -4.16
CA ARG A 97 6.64 4.43 -3.02
C ARG A 97 7.33 4.85 -1.72
N LEU A 98 8.55 4.36 -1.50
CA LEU A 98 9.35 4.66 -0.31
C LEU A 98 10.06 6.02 -0.44
N GLU A 99 10.61 6.31 -1.62
CA GLU A 99 11.24 7.60 -1.93
C GLU A 99 10.28 8.79 -1.75
N LEU A 100 8.99 8.61 -2.08
CA LEU A 100 7.95 9.63 -1.88
C LEU A 100 7.76 10.05 -0.41
N VAL A 101 8.18 9.22 0.54
CA VAL A 101 8.03 9.46 1.99
C VAL A 101 9.38 9.54 2.70
N GLU A 102 10.47 9.75 1.96
CA GLU A 102 11.83 9.86 2.50
C GLU A 102 11.94 10.90 3.61
N GLY A 103 11.38 12.09 3.39
CA GLY A 103 11.33 13.16 4.40
C GLY A 103 10.32 12.94 5.53
N GLN A 104 9.63 11.80 5.57
CA GLN A 104 8.48 11.53 6.43
C GLN A 104 8.60 10.19 7.18
N LYS A 105 9.82 9.70 7.43
CA LYS A 105 10.05 8.42 8.12
C LYS A 105 9.35 8.32 9.48
N ASP A 106 9.36 9.38 10.27
CA ASP A 106 8.72 9.38 11.60
C ASP A 106 7.20 9.35 11.50
N THR A 107 6.62 10.06 10.54
CA THR A 107 5.19 9.96 10.17
C THR A 107 4.80 8.53 9.78
N VAL A 108 5.65 7.87 9.00
CA VAL A 108 5.44 6.47 8.59
C VAL A 108 5.54 5.53 9.79
N ARG A 109 6.55 5.69 10.68
CA ARG A 109 6.67 4.92 11.92
C ARG A 109 5.44 5.08 12.80
N ALA A 110 4.96 6.30 13.00
CA ALA A 110 3.77 6.58 13.79
C ALA A 110 2.51 5.92 13.19
N ALA A 111 2.35 5.95 11.87
CA ALA A 111 1.25 5.28 11.19
C ALA A 111 1.34 3.75 11.33
N LEU A 112 2.54 3.17 11.19
CA LEU A 112 2.75 1.74 11.41
C LEU A 112 2.40 1.35 12.85
N ALA A 113 2.89 2.09 13.85
CA ALA A 113 2.58 1.85 15.26
C ALA A 113 1.07 1.93 15.55
N PHE A 114 0.36 2.89 14.94
CA PHE A 114 -1.10 2.95 15.05
C PHE A 114 -1.76 1.70 14.45
N MET A 115 -1.29 1.23 13.30
CA MET A 115 -1.87 0.09 12.57
C MET A 115 -1.53 -1.27 13.19
N THR A 116 -0.45 -1.40 13.97
CA THR A 116 -0.10 -2.67 14.64
C THR A 116 -0.99 -2.98 15.83
N LEU A 117 -1.68 -1.97 16.39
CA LEU A 117 -2.67 -2.19 17.45
C LEU A 117 -3.77 -3.16 16.97
N PRO A 118 -4.19 -4.16 17.76
CA PRO A 118 -5.12 -5.20 17.31
C PRO A 118 -6.42 -4.67 16.68
N GLN A 119 -6.98 -3.60 17.23
CA GLN A 119 -8.18 -2.92 16.71
C GLN A 119 -7.98 -2.26 15.34
N ASN A 120 -6.74 -1.99 14.96
CA ASN A 120 -6.34 -1.35 13.70
C ASN A 120 -5.65 -2.33 12.74
N ALA A 121 -5.31 -3.55 13.16
CA ALA A 121 -4.60 -4.53 12.32
C ALA A 121 -5.32 -4.81 10.99
N ALA A 122 -6.65 -4.95 11.01
CA ALA A 122 -7.45 -5.13 9.79
C ALA A 122 -7.36 -3.94 8.83
N LEU A 123 -7.22 -2.72 9.35
CA LEU A 123 -6.99 -1.52 8.55
C LEU A 123 -5.63 -1.55 7.89
N GLY A 124 -4.58 -1.87 8.66
CA GLY A 124 -3.22 -1.97 8.14
C GLY A 124 -3.10 -2.99 7.02
N LEU A 125 -3.75 -4.15 7.17
CA LEU A 125 -3.83 -5.16 6.10
C LEU A 125 -4.58 -4.64 4.87
N LYS A 126 -5.71 -3.95 5.05
CA LYS A 126 -6.48 -3.36 3.94
C LYS A 126 -5.67 -2.32 3.17
N LEU A 127 -5.00 -1.41 3.88
CA LEU A 127 -4.18 -0.37 3.29
C LEU A 127 -2.97 -0.97 2.57
N THR A 128 -2.24 -1.88 3.22
CA THR A 128 -1.11 -2.59 2.61
C THR A 128 -1.55 -3.33 1.34
N HIS A 129 -2.69 -4.02 1.38
CA HIS A 129 -3.25 -4.68 0.20
C HIS A 129 -3.54 -3.68 -0.92
N GLY A 130 -4.15 -2.54 -0.61
CA GLY A 130 -4.43 -1.47 -1.59
C GLY A 130 -3.16 -0.96 -2.28
N THR A 131 -2.11 -0.66 -1.49
CA THR A 131 -0.82 -0.21 -2.01
C THR A 131 -0.18 -1.24 -2.94
N VAL A 132 -0.11 -2.52 -2.53
CA VAL A 132 0.51 -3.55 -3.39
C VAL A 132 -0.34 -3.91 -4.60
N ASP A 133 -1.67 -3.78 -4.51
CA ASP A 133 -2.57 -3.91 -5.65
C ASP A 133 -2.28 -2.81 -6.68
N ALA A 134 -2.17 -1.55 -6.24
CA ALA A 134 -1.80 -0.42 -7.09
C ALA A 134 -0.43 -0.63 -7.77
N MET A 135 0.57 -1.12 -7.04
CA MET A 135 1.88 -1.47 -7.61
C MET A 135 1.78 -2.53 -8.71
N TRP A 136 0.99 -3.59 -8.49
CA TRP A 136 0.78 -4.65 -9.48
C TRP A 136 0.02 -4.14 -10.72
N VAL A 137 -0.99 -3.29 -10.51
CA VAL A 137 -1.75 -2.66 -11.60
C VAL A 137 -0.82 -1.79 -12.45
N ALA A 138 -0.02 -0.91 -11.81
CA ALA A 138 0.97 -0.07 -12.51
C ALA A 138 2.04 -0.92 -13.23
N ALA A 139 2.44 -2.07 -12.66
CA ALA A 139 3.35 -2.99 -13.31
C ALA A 139 2.74 -3.78 -14.50
N GLY A 140 1.44 -3.63 -14.76
CA GLY A 140 0.72 -4.27 -15.87
C GLY A 140 0.18 -5.68 -15.56
N ASP A 141 -0.09 -6.02 -14.30
CA ASP A 141 -0.69 -7.31 -13.94
C ASP A 141 -2.14 -7.42 -14.44
N THR A 142 -2.39 -8.41 -15.29
CA THR A 142 -3.74 -8.76 -15.80
C THR A 142 -4.33 -10.01 -15.14
N SER A 143 -3.70 -10.51 -14.07
CA SER A 143 -4.14 -11.75 -13.41
C SER A 143 -5.53 -11.59 -12.82
N THR A 144 -6.43 -12.56 -13.01
CA THR A 144 -7.79 -12.51 -12.45
C THR A 144 -8.14 -13.66 -11.53
N ASP A 145 -7.24 -14.64 -11.38
CA ASP A 145 -7.53 -15.92 -10.72
C ASP A 145 -6.68 -16.11 -9.45
N HIS A 146 -6.41 -17.35 -9.03
CA HIS A 146 -5.63 -17.65 -7.82
C HIS A 146 -4.26 -16.94 -7.78
N ASN A 147 -3.65 -16.76 -8.96
CA ASN A 147 -2.40 -16.01 -9.13
C ASN A 147 -2.49 -14.56 -8.62
N TRP A 148 -3.67 -13.94 -8.69
CA TRP A 148 -3.92 -12.58 -8.21
C TRP A 148 -3.68 -12.46 -6.70
N TYR A 149 -4.27 -13.37 -5.91
CA TYR A 149 -4.13 -13.38 -4.45
C TYR A 149 -2.69 -13.71 -4.04
N THR A 150 -2.08 -14.72 -4.66
CA THR A 150 -0.70 -15.12 -4.34
C THR A 150 0.29 -14.00 -4.64
N LYS A 151 0.17 -13.31 -5.78
CA LYS A 151 1.02 -12.17 -6.14
C LYS A 151 0.97 -11.04 -5.12
N ARG A 152 -0.24 -10.67 -4.68
CA ARG A 152 -0.45 -9.58 -3.70
C ARG A 152 0.03 -9.96 -2.32
N MET A 153 -0.24 -11.19 -1.87
CA MET A 153 0.25 -11.68 -0.58
C MET A 153 1.79 -11.71 -0.54
N LEU A 154 2.44 -12.19 -1.60
CA LEU A 154 3.90 -12.23 -1.68
C LEU A 154 4.48 -10.82 -1.74
N LEU A 155 3.90 -9.92 -2.55
CA LEU A 155 4.36 -8.54 -2.62
C LEU A 155 4.14 -7.78 -1.30
N ALA A 156 3.04 -8.02 -0.59
CA ALA A 156 2.82 -7.45 0.74
C ALA A 156 3.93 -7.83 1.73
N GLY A 157 4.38 -9.09 1.71
CA GLY A 157 5.52 -9.52 2.53
C GLY A 157 6.84 -8.86 2.11
N VAL A 158 7.09 -8.73 0.80
CA VAL A 158 8.28 -8.02 0.28
C VAL A 158 8.24 -6.54 0.68
N TYR A 159 7.13 -5.86 0.41
CA TYR A 159 6.94 -4.45 0.71
C TYR A 159 7.05 -4.17 2.20
N GLY A 160 6.31 -4.90 3.05
CA GLY A 160 6.32 -4.69 4.50
C GLY A 160 7.70 -4.91 5.12
N SER A 161 8.42 -5.97 4.70
CA SER A 161 9.78 -6.21 5.19
C SER A 161 10.81 -5.20 4.66
N THR A 162 10.66 -4.73 3.42
CA THR A 162 11.53 -3.70 2.85
C THR A 162 11.29 -2.35 3.52
N LEU A 163 10.02 -1.98 3.75
CA LEU A 163 9.65 -0.77 4.47
C LEU A 163 10.26 -0.75 5.87
N ALA A 164 10.11 -1.84 6.62
CA ALA A 164 10.70 -1.94 7.96
C ALA A 164 12.22 -1.77 7.94
N TYR A 165 12.91 -2.41 6.98
CA TYR A 165 14.36 -2.28 6.83
C TYR A 165 14.77 -0.86 6.43
N TRP A 166 14.04 -0.26 5.48
CA TRP A 166 14.30 1.08 4.95
C TRP A 166 14.11 2.20 5.98
N LEU A 167 13.20 2.02 6.94
CA LEU A 167 13.02 3.00 8.02
C LEU A 167 14.30 3.21 8.83
N ASP A 168 15.08 2.14 9.04
CA ASP A 168 16.29 2.17 9.87
C ASP A 168 17.59 2.16 9.05
N ASP A 169 17.50 2.19 7.73
CA ASP A 169 18.65 2.24 6.83
C ASP A 169 19.31 3.64 6.88
N THR A 170 20.64 3.62 7.11
CA THR A 170 21.51 4.79 7.20
C THR A 170 22.59 4.79 6.11
N SER A 171 22.57 3.80 5.21
CA SER A 171 23.47 3.75 4.06
C SER A 171 23.18 4.87 3.06
N GLU A 172 24.21 5.27 2.31
CA GLU A 172 24.08 6.32 1.30
C GLU A 172 23.00 5.96 0.26
N GLY A 173 21.99 6.81 0.13
CA GLY A 173 20.88 6.62 -0.79
C GLY A 173 20.08 5.33 -0.56
N HIS A 174 20.10 4.76 0.65
CA HIS A 174 19.45 3.48 1.02
C HIS A 174 19.91 2.28 0.20
N ALA A 175 21.19 2.27 -0.17
CA ALA A 175 21.80 1.18 -0.94
C ALA A 175 21.53 -0.21 -0.32
N ASP A 176 21.58 -0.31 1.01
CA ASP A 176 21.33 -1.57 1.73
C ASP A 176 19.87 -2.02 1.61
N SER A 177 18.91 -1.09 1.71
CA SER A 177 17.48 -1.37 1.48
C SER A 177 17.18 -1.82 0.07
N TRP A 178 17.82 -1.21 -0.93
CA TRP A 178 17.65 -1.59 -2.32
C TRP A 178 18.23 -2.97 -2.62
N ALA A 179 19.41 -3.27 -2.05
CA ALA A 179 19.97 -4.60 -2.12
C ALA A 179 19.09 -5.63 -1.39
N PHE A 180 18.48 -5.26 -0.25
CA PHE A 180 17.53 -6.10 0.46
C PHE A 180 16.27 -6.38 -0.37
N LEU A 181 15.67 -5.36 -0.97
CA LEU A 181 14.53 -5.47 -1.86
C LEU A 181 14.81 -6.43 -3.02
N ASP A 182 15.96 -6.27 -3.68
CA ASP A 182 16.35 -7.12 -4.82
C ASP A 182 16.47 -8.59 -4.43
N ARG A 183 17.02 -8.87 -3.23
CA ARG A 183 17.06 -10.24 -2.67
C ARG A 183 15.66 -10.77 -2.38
N ARG A 184 14.76 -9.96 -1.79
CA ARG A 184 13.38 -10.36 -1.46
C ARG A 184 12.56 -10.66 -2.71
N ILE A 185 12.65 -9.83 -3.74
CA ILE A 185 11.98 -10.09 -5.02
C ILE A 185 12.57 -11.35 -5.67
N GLY A 186 13.90 -11.51 -5.64
CA GLY A 186 14.57 -12.73 -6.11
C GLY A 186 14.03 -14.01 -5.46
N ASN A 187 13.82 -13.99 -4.15
CA ASN A 187 13.26 -15.12 -3.39
C ASN A 187 11.84 -15.45 -3.84
N VAL A 188 10.97 -14.44 -3.98
CA VAL A 188 9.58 -14.61 -4.43
C VAL A 188 9.52 -15.25 -5.82
N MET A 189 10.43 -14.89 -6.72
CA MET A 189 10.49 -15.46 -8.07
C MET A 189 10.90 -16.95 -8.09
N GLN A 190 11.46 -17.50 -7.01
CA GLN A 190 11.75 -18.93 -6.89
C GLN A 190 10.58 -19.75 -6.36
N ILE A 191 9.61 -19.13 -5.66
CA ILE A 191 8.48 -19.83 -5.04
C ILE A 191 7.67 -20.64 -6.06
N PRO A 192 7.29 -20.09 -7.24
CA PRO A 192 6.59 -20.86 -8.26
C PRO A 192 7.39 -22.09 -8.76
N LYS A 193 8.72 -22.01 -8.79
CA LYS A 193 9.58 -23.10 -9.24
C LYS A 193 9.64 -24.23 -8.21
N ILE A 194 9.68 -23.88 -6.93
CA ILE A 194 9.70 -24.83 -5.82
C ILE A 194 8.34 -25.56 -5.74
N THR A 195 7.23 -24.83 -5.83
CA THR A 195 5.89 -25.44 -5.82
C THR A 195 5.64 -26.33 -7.04
N ALA A 196 6.14 -25.97 -8.22
CA ALA A 196 6.09 -26.82 -9.41
C ALA A 196 6.92 -28.11 -9.25
N LYS A 197 8.10 -28.04 -8.61
CA LYS A 197 8.93 -29.22 -8.32
C LYS A 197 8.27 -30.15 -7.29
N ILE A 198 7.68 -29.61 -6.23
CA ILE A 198 6.96 -30.39 -5.21
C ILE A 198 5.68 -31.01 -5.77
N GLY A 199 4.98 -30.30 -6.67
CA GLY A 199 3.81 -30.85 -7.38
C GLY A 199 4.14 -32.07 -8.25
N LYS A 200 5.39 -32.18 -8.74
CA LYS A 200 5.90 -33.37 -9.45
C LYS A 200 6.34 -34.50 -8.50
N ALA A 201 6.55 -34.23 -7.21
CA ALA A 201 7.09 -35.17 -6.23
C ALA A 201 6.03 -35.93 -5.38
N GLY A 202 4.73 -35.80 -5.68
CA GLY A 202 3.69 -36.67 -5.12
C GLY A 202 2.65 -35.99 -4.22
N LYS A 203 1.44 -36.56 -4.20
CA LYS A 203 0.17 -35.95 -3.73
C LYS A 203 0.08 -35.59 -2.24
N PHE A 204 1.05 -35.96 -1.40
CA PHE A 204 0.98 -35.77 0.06
C PHE A 204 1.53 -34.43 0.58
N ALA A 205 2.41 -33.74 -0.15
CA ALA A 205 2.98 -32.46 0.28
C ALA A 205 2.09 -31.23 -0.02
N ALA A 206 0.98 -31.41 -0.74
CA ALA A 206 0.11 -30.32 -1.20
C ALA A 206 -1.11 -30.04 -0.29
N ALA A 207 -1.26 -30.78 0.82
CA ALA A 207 -2.44 -30.72 1.69
C ALA A 207 -2.71 -29.33 2.32
N PRO A 208 -1.72 -28.62 2.92
CA PRO A 208 -1.98 -27.30 3.52
C PRO A 208 -2.29 -26.21 2.47
N PHE A 209 -1.80 -26.35 1.23
CA PHE A 209 -2.05 -25.39 0.14
C PHE A 209 -3.44 -25.54 -0.50
N LYS A 210 -4.06 -26.73 -0.46
CA LYS A 210 -5.39 -26.96 -1.04
C LYS A 210 -6.52 -26.28 -0.27
N MET A 211 -6.34 -26.05 1.04
CA MET A 211 -7.35 -25.38 1.87
C MET A 211 -7.46 -23.87 1.53
N GLY A 212 -6.31 -23.18 1.38
CA GLY A 212 -6.27 -21.78 0.93
C GLY A 212 -6.79 -21.58 -0.50
N ALA A 213 -6.57 -22.56 -1.38
CA ALA A 213 -7.08 -22.53 -2.76
C ALA A 213 -8.61 -22.64 -2.87
N LYS A 214 -9.28 -23.35 -1.94
CA LYS A 214 -10.74 -23.40 -1.88
C LYS A 214 -11.34 -22.07 -1.42
N ILE A 215 -10.75 -21.44 -0.40
CA ILE A 215 -11.22 -20.13 0.11
C ILE A 215 -11.03 -19.03 -0.95
N ALA A 216 -9.87 -18.99 -1.62
CA ALA A 216 -9.60 -18.04 -2.70
C ALA A 216 -10.45 -18.26 -3.98
N ARG A 217 -11.04 -19.45 -4.19
CA ARG A 217 -11.99 -19.70 -5.29
C ARG A 217 -13.38 -19.14 -5.03
N CYS A 218 -13.74 -18.93 -3.77
CA CYS A 218 -15.04 -18.41 -3.35
C CYS A 218 -15.02 -16.89 -3.11
N MET A 219 -13.85 -16.27 -3.06
CA MET A 219 -13.72 -14.82 -2.94
C MET A 219 -13.79 -14.16 -4.33
N PRO A 220 -14.52 -13.04 -4.47
CA PRO A 220 -14.61 -12.33 -5.73
C PRO A 220 -13.26 -11.68 -6.07
N THR A 221 -12.76 -11.94 -7.28
CA THR A 221 -11.67 -11.19 -7.88
C THR A 221 -12.23 -10.09 -8.79
N PRO A 222 -11.53 -8.95 -8.96
CA PRO A 222 -12.01 -7.87 -9.83
C PRO A 222 -12.35 -8.34 -11.25
N GLY A 223 -11.54 -9.24 -11.82
CA GLY A 223 -11.77 -9.82 -13.14
C GLY A 223 -12.94 -10.81 -13.23
N ARG A 224 -13.33 -11.47 -12.11
CA ARG A 224 -14.55 -12.31 -12.07
C ARG A 224 -15.79 -11.44 -12.00
N MET A 225 -15.80 -10.38 -11.19
CA MET A 225 -16.93 -9.44 -11.13
C MET A 225 -17.15 -8.73 -12.47
N ARG A 226 -16.08 -8.32 -13.16
CA ARG A 226 -16.19 -7.69 -14.50
C ARG A 226 -16.77 -8.63 -15.56
N ARG A 227 -16.56 -9.95 -15.46
CA ARG A 227 -17.20 -10.96 -16.35
C ARG A 227 -18.63 -11.32 -15.94
N GLN A 228 -18.96 -11.19 -14.66
CA GLN A 228 -20.25 -11.59 -14.12
C GLN A 228 -21.29 -10.47 -14.21
N PHE A 229 -20.85 -9.21 -14.31
CA PHE A 229 -21.72 -8.02 -14.38
C PHE A 229 -21.37 -7.04 -15.50
N GLY A 230 -20.40 -7.37 -16.36
CA GLY A 230 -20.07 -6.59 -17.56
C GLY A 230 -20.86 -7.08 -18.77
N GLY A 231 -22.13 -6.67 -18.85
CA GLY A 231 -22.93 -6.62 -20.07
C GLY A 231 -23.01 -5.19 -20.58
#